data_AF-A0A8T0WZX2-F1
#
_entry.id   AF-A0A8T0WZX2-F1
#
_cell.length_a   1.000
_cell.length_b   1.000
_cell.length_c   1.000
_cell.angle_alpha   90.00
_cell.angle_beta   90.00
_cell.angle_gamma   90.00
#
_symmetry.space_group_name_H-M   'P 1'
#
loop_
_entity.id
_entity.type
_entity.pdbx_description
1 polymer ?
#
loop_
_entity_poly.entity_id
_entity_poly.type
_entity_poly.pdbx_seq_one_letter_code
_entity_poly.pdbx_strand_id
1 'polypeptide(L)'
;MIGALAEIASGRKLFIDTYDRKTKETKVGIMQVAPEVAQWLGKELGYKRYDIEDNTNLLYWPLVNVYFGAAYAKWLFSCDDKQRTEEFVVRAYKGGKKKASHKSTSPIFQHYLYVKENLLSIRQPEICNELTSGPESLSSTEAQLIYWDSKVSEADMEAMWKHPDVYKEWTKSGERRGNVRFSHDAKKRPYLSRVEVKAVAEIIISRHLGTRGSKPEALAALAEVCSMRFVHGVSTRTGLMGIDYPTAEWLSRDCGYRAYTVISVDDLYNPFVSMYFGASYLAWLSRYEGREQSYEFIVQAYLGGPENVNLQETGPLWNQFLEALALCQDPKKENSSCCIL
;
A
#
# COMPACT_ATOMS: atom_id res chain seq x y z
N MET A 1 19.50 -2.22 -3.61
CA MET A 1 19.46 -2.76 -4.98
C MET A 1 18.52 -3.93 -5.13
N ILE A 2 18.78 -5.11 -4.54
CA ILE A 2 17.96 -6.31 -4.78
C ILE A 2 16.47 -6.11 -4.46
N GLY A 3 16.13 -5.44 -3.35
CA GLY A 3 14.73 -5.10 -3.06
C GLY A 3 14.07 -4.20 -4.11
N ALA A 4 14.81 -3.22 -4.64
CA ALA A 4 14.32 -2.37 -5.73
C ALA A 4 14.20 -3.15 -7.05
N LEU A 5 15.11 -4.10 -7.31
CA LEU A 5 15.01 -4.99 -8.46
C LEU A 5 13.75 -5.88 -8.38
N ALA A 6 13.44 -6.45 -7.21
CA ALA A 6 12.21 -7.20 -6.99
C ALA A 6 10.95 -6.37 -7.26
N GLU A 7 10.93 -5.12 -6.80
CA GLU A 7 9.80 -4.21 -7.05
C GLU A 7 9.62 -3.92 -8.54
N ILE A 8 10.68 -3.54 -9.25
CA ILE A 8 10.56 -3.25 -10.68
C ILE A 8 10.34 -4.51 -11.53
N ALA A 9 10.71 -5.70 -11.03
CA ALA A 9 10.57 -6.96 -11.73
C ALA A 9 9.13 -7.48 -11.62
N SER A 10 8.60 -7.65 -10.41
CA SER A 10 7.28 -8.26 -10.18
C SER A 10 6.27 -7.38 -9.44
N GLY A 11 6.68 -6.20 -8.96
CA GLY A 11 5.91 -5.40 -8.00
C GLY A 11 5.80 -6.09 -6.64
N ARG A 12 6.87 -6.79 -6.20
CA ARG A 12 6.92 -7.60 -4.96
C ARG A 12 5.91 -8.76 -4.90
N LYS A 13 5.29 -9.13 -6.03
CA LYS A 13 4.42 -10.32 -6.11
C LYS A 13 5.26 -11.59 -6.06
N LEU A 14 4.90 -12.50 -5.14
CA LEU A 14 5.66 -13.72 -4.85
C LEU A 14 5.45 -14.82 -5.89
N PHE A 15 4.21 -15.02 -6.32
CA PHE A 15 3.80 -16.09 -7.23
C PHE A 15 3.25 -15.49 -8.52
N ILE A 16 4.15 -15.02 -9.37
CA ILE A 16 3.80 -14.40 -10.65
C ILE A 16 4.67 -14.94 -11.78
N ASP A 17 4.01 -15.28 -12.87
CA ASP A 17 4.64 -15.75 -14.09
C ASP A 17 4.40 -14.73 -15.19
N THR A 18 5.47 -14.33 -15.85
CA THR A 18 5.41 -13.45 -17.01
C THR A 18 5.98 -14.16 -18.21
N TYR A 19 5.12 -14.43 -19.19
CA TYR A 19 5.51 -15.00 -20.47
C TYR A 19 5.92 -13.90 -21.46
N ASP A 20 7.17 -13.91 -21.91
CA ASP A 20 7.65 -13.02 -22.96
C ASP A 20 7.45 -13.68 -24.33
N ARG A 21 6.49 -13.18 -25.12
CA ARG A 21 6.20 -13.69 -26.46
C ARG A 21 7.37 -13.58 -27.44
N LYS A 22 8.30 -12.65 -27.22
CA LYS A 22 9.45 -12.41 -28.11
C LYS A 22 10.58 -13.39 -27.86
N THR A 23 10.86 -13.71 -26.60
CA THR A 23 11.91 -14.68 -26.24
C THR A 23 11.37 -16.09 -26.05
N LYS A 24 10.05 -16.26 -25.96
CA LYS A 24 9.35 -17.52 -25.65
C LYS A 24 9.76 -18.10 -24.30
N GLU A 25 10.11 -17.23 -23.35
CA GLU A 25 10.53 -17.61 -21.99
C GLU A 25 9.47 -17.21 -20.98
N THR A 26 9.29 -18.05 -19.96
CA THR A 26 8.47 -17.74 -18.79
C THR A 26 9.38 -17.37 -17.63
N LYS A 27 9.24 -16.14 -17.13
CA LYS A 27 9.93 -15.67 -15.93
C LYS A 27 9.03 -15.86 -14.73
N VAL A 28 9.58 -16.39 -13.65
CA VAL A 28 8.79 -16.78 -12.48
C VAL A 28 9.28 -16.10 -11.20
N GLY A 29 8.38 -15.94 -10.24
CA GLY A 29 8.67 -15.50 -8.88
C GLY A 29 9.05 -14.02 -8.72
N ILE A 30 9.39 -13.62 -7.51
CA ILE A 30 9.57 -12.20 -7.13
C ILE A 30 10.64 -11.45 -7.92
N MET A 31 11.72 -12.12 -8.32
CA MET A 31 12.81 -11.56 -9.12
C MET A 31 12.64 -11.81 -10.62
N GLN A 32 11.53 -12.44 -11.05
CA GLN A 32 11.23 -12.76 -12.45
C GLN A 32 12.41 -13.47 -13.15
N VAL A 33 12.89 -14.55 -12.53
CA VAL A 33 14.00 -15.36 -13.05
C VAL A 33 13.46 -16.40 -14.03
N ALA A 34 14.08 -16.54 -15.18
CA ALA A 34 13.77 -17.60 -16.13
C ALA A 34 14.46 -18.92 -15.71
N PRO A 35 13.79 -20.09 -15.80
CA PRO A 35 14.38 -21.38 -15.49
C PRO A 35 15.74 -21.63 -16.17
N GLU A 36 15.85 -21.24 -17.43
CA GLU A 36 17.06 -21.39 -18.24
C GLU A 36 18.23 -20.57 -17.67
N VAL A 37 17.95 -19.36 -17.17
CA VAL A 37 18.95 -18.51 -16.52
C VAL A 37 19.41 -19.14 -15.21
N ALA A 38 18.48 -19.67 -14.40
CA ALA A 38 18.83 -20.29 -13.14
C ALA A 38 19.67 -21.57 -13.32
N GLN A 39 19.31 -22.42 -14.29
CA GLN A 39 20.08 -23.59 -14.67
C GLN A 39 21.47 -23.20 -15.20
N TRP A 40 21.56 -22.20 -16.06
CA TRP A 40 22.82 -21.68 -16.57
C TRP A 40 23.72 -21.14 -15.43
N LEU A 41 23.15 -20.41 -14.47
CA LEU A 41 23.88 -19.95 -13.28
C LEU A 41 24.43 -21.12 -12.43
N GLY A 42 23.67 -22.20 -12.31
CA GLY A 42 24.09 -23.41 -11.60
C GLY A 42 25.22 -24.15 -12.32
N LYS A 43 25.09 -24.35 -13.63
CA LYS A 43 26.04 -25.10 -14.48
C LYS A 43 27.33 -24.35 -14.71
N GLU A 44 27.24 -23.12 -15.21
CA GLU A 44 28.38 -22.36 -15.72
C GLU A 44 29.04 -21.49 -14.65
N LEU A 45 28.27 -20.99 -13.67
CA LEU A 45 28.78 -20.08 -12.63
C LEU A 45 28.82 -20.69 -11.22
N GLY A 46 28.44 -21.96 -11.07
CA GLY A 46 28.59 -22.72 -9.82
C GLY A 46 27.60 -22.35 -8.72
N TYR A 47 26.47 -21.71 -9.01
CA TYR A 47 25.44 -21.37 -8.02
C TYR A 47 24.58 -22.59 -7.61
N LYS A 48 25.19 -23.58 -6.97
CA LYS A 48 24.59 -24.92 -6.70
C LYS A 48 23.90 -25.09 -5.33
N ARG A 49 23.61 -24.01 -4.60
CA ARG A 49 22.96 -24.10 -3.27
C ARG A 49 21.57 -24.72 -3.33
N TYR A 50 20.88 -24.57 -4.44
CA TYR A 50 19.59 -25.18 -4.73
C TYR A 50 19.70 -25.89 -6.07
N ASP A 51 19.26 -27.14 -6.13
CA ASP A 51 19.30 -27.93 -7.35
C ASP A 51 18.07 -27.67 -8.21
N ILE A 52 18.24 -26.84 -9.24
CA ILE A 52 17.17 -26.44 -10.17
C ILE A 52 17.16 -27.30 -11.44
N GLU A 53 18.19 -28.13 -11.65
CA GLU A 53 18.22 -29.02 -12.81
C GLU A 53 17.09 -30.06 -12.74
N ASP A 54 16.85 -30.60 -11.54
CA ASP A 54 15.84 -31.62 -11.31
C ASP A 54 14.45 -31.04 -10.98
N ASN A 55 14.36 -29.81 -10.49
CA ASN A 55 13.09 -29.21 -10.08
C ASN A 55 13.04 -27.68 -10.26
N THR A 56 12.52 -27.25 -11.41
CA THR A 56 12.32 -25.82 -11.73
C THR A 56 11.25 -25.15 -10.87
N ASN A 57 10.37 -25.92 -10.20
CA ASN A 57 9.36 -25.35 -9.30
C ASN A 57 9.97 -24.73 -8.04
N LEU A 58 11.23 -25.03 -7.72
CA LEU A 58 11.93 -24.34 -6.63
C LEU A 58 12.04 -22.82 -6.87
N LEU A 59 11.95 -22.35 -8.12
CA LEU A 59 11.96 -20.93 -8.42
C LEU A 59 10.69 -20.20 -7.95
N TYR A 60 9.61 -20.88 -7.59
CA TYR A 60 8.46 -20.25 -6.94
C TYR A 60 8.73 -19.92 -5.46
N TRP A 61 9.78 -20.50 -4.87
CA TRP A 61 10.14 -20.21 -3.49
C TRP A 61 10.85 -18.85 -3.42
N PRO A 62 10.35 -17.89 -2.62
CA PRO A 62 10.87 -16.52 -2.62
C PRO A 62 12.38 -16.44 -2.37
N LEU A 63 12.91 -17.22 -1.42
CA LEU A 63 14.33 -17.22 -1.11
C LEU A 63 15.20 -17.78 -2.25
N VAL A 64 14.74 -18.85 -2.90
CA VAL A 64 15.43 -19.46 -4.03
C VAL A 64 15.42 -18.49 -5.22
N ASN A 65 14.27 -17.88 -5.48
CA ASN A 65 14.11 -16.90 -6.56
C ASN A 65 14.99 -15.66 -6.34
N VAL A 66 15.05 -15.16 -5.10
CA VAL A 66 15.96 -14.07 -4.71
C VAL A 66 17.42 -14.47 -4.85
N TYR A 67 17.79 -15.69 -4.48
CA TYR A 67 19.15 -16.21 -4.63
C TYR A 67 19.60 -16.19 -6.10
N PHE A 68 18.81 -16.76 -7.02
CA PHE A 68 19.16 -16.76 -8.45
C PHE A 68 19.05 -15.37 -9.08
N GLY A 69 18.07 -14.54 -8.69
CA GLY A 69 17.97 -13.16 -9.14
C GLY A 69 19.17 -12.31 -8.72
N ALA A 70 19.64 -12.47 -7.48
CA ALA A 70 20.84 -11.80 -6.99
C ALA A 70 22.11 -12.32 -7.69
N ALA A 71 22.23 -13.62 -7.92
CA ALA A 71 23.31 -14.22 -8.69
C ALA A 71 23.36 -13.67 -10.13
N TYR A 72 22.19 -13.55 -10.78
CA TYR A 72 22.09 -12.95 -12.12
C TYR A 72 22.50 -11.47 -12.13
N ALA A 73 22.00 -10.69 -11.17
CA ALA A 73 22.40 -9.28 -11.03
C ALA A 73 23.91 -9.13 -10.78
N LYS A 74 24.50 -10.00 -9.95
CA LYS A 74 25.95 -10.03 -9.71
C LYS A 74 26.71 -10.35 -11.00
N TRP A 75 26.27 -11.33 -11.79
CA TRP A 75 26.90 -11.61 -13.08
C TRP A 75 26.82 -10.42 -14.05
N LEU A 76 25.69 -9.70 -14.09
CA LEU A 76 25.53 -8.52 -14.94
C LEU A 76 26.54 -7.40 -14.60
N PHE A 77 27.01 -7.30 -13.36
CA PHE A 77 28.06 -6.34 -12.99
C PHE A 77 29.41 -6.63 -13.63
N SER A 78 29.69 -7.88 -14.01
CA SER A 78 30.96 -8.31 -14.58
C SER A 78 30.80 -9.01 -15.94
N CYS A 79 29.67 -8.83 -16.63
CA CYS A 79 29.41 -9.54 -17.87
C CYS A 79 30.29 -9.03 -19.02
N ASP A 80 30.74 -9.96 -19.86
CA ASP A 80 31.65 -9.71 -20.98
C ASP A 80 33.00 -9.12 -20.54
N ASP A 81 33.52 -9.58 -19.39
CA ASP A 81 34.79 -9.17 -18.75
C ASP A 81 34.93 -7.66 -18.51
N LYS A 82 33.80 -6.97 -18.36
CA LYS A 82 33.73 -5.53 -18.12
C LYS A 82 32.97 -5.24 -16.84
N GLN A 83 33.53 -4.36 -16.02
CA GLN A 83 32.80 -3.77 -14.90
C GLN A 83 31.68 -2.88 -15.44
N ARG A 84 30.45 -3.14 -15.02
CA ARG A 84 29.24 -2.44 -15.46
C ARG A 84 28.71 -1.55 -14.35
N THR A 85 28.05 -0.46 -14.74
CA THR A 85 27.38 0.44 -13.79
C THR A 85 26.07 -0.17 -13.29
N GLU A 86 25.59 0.31 -12.15
CA GLU A 86 24.28 -0.10 -11.62
C GLU A 86 23.15 0.17 -12.62
N GLU A 87 23.21 1.29 -13.35
CA GLU A 87 22.27 1.62 -14.43
C GLU A 87 22.23 0.55 -15.52
N PHE A 88 23.40 0.10 -15.97
CA PHE A 88 23.49 -0.96 -16.97
C PHE A 88 22.86 -2.24 -16.43
N VAL A 89 23.19 -2.64 -15.19
CA VAL A 89 22.68 -3.86 -14.57
C VAL A 89 21.16 -3.82 -14.48
N VAL A 90 20.58 -2.74 -13.95
CA VAL A 90 19.13 -2.58 -13.80
C VAL A 90 18.40 -2.66 -15.15
N ARG A 91 18.92 -1.96 -16.15
CA ARG A 91 18.31 -1.97 -17.49
C ARG A 91 18.47 -3.32 -18.18
N ALA A 92 19.62 -3.96 -18.03
CA ALA A 92 19.87 -5.29 -18.57
C ALA A 92 19.02 -6.37 -17.87
N TYR A 93 18.77 -6.23 -16.58
CA TYR A 93 18.00 -7.17 -15.77
C TYR A 93 16.56 -7.32 -16.31
N LYS A 94 15.88 -6.18 -16.56
CA LYS A 94 14.50 -6.17 -17.06
C LYS A 94 14.42 -6.19 -18.59
N GLY A 95 15.29 -5.46 -19.28
CA GLY A 95 15.25 -5.24 -20.73
C GLY A 95 16.17 -6.13 -21.57
N GLY A 96 17.03 -6.93 -20.93
CA GLY A 96 18.06 -7.74 -21.59
C GLY A 96 19.33 -6.96 -21.93
N LYS A 97 20.48 -7.65 -21.95
CA LYS A 97 21.82 -7.02 -22.17
C LYS A 97 21.88 -6.13 -23.41
N LYS A 98 21.29 -6.57 -24.53
CA LYS A 98 21.32 -5.84 -25.81
C LYS A 98 20.61 -4.48 -25.78
N LYS A 99 19.66 -4.29 -24.85
CA LYS A 99 18.88 -3.04 -24.73
C LYS A 99 19.29 -2.20 -23.53
N ALA A 100 20.31 -2.60 -22.79
CA ALA A 100 20.73 -1.93 -21.55
C ALA A 100 21.18 -0.47 -21.78
N SER A 101 21.73 -0.17 -22.96
CA SER A 101 22.13 1.17 -23.38
C SER A 101 21.10 1.87 -24.29
N HIS A 102 20.00 1.20 -24.63
CA HIS A 102 19.00 1.77 -25.54
C HIS A 102 18.06 2.73 -24.82
N LYS A 103 17.70 3.85 -25.44
CA LYS A 103 16.88 4.91 -24.82
C LYS A 103 15.52 4.39 -24.29
N SER A 104 14.96 3.35 -24.90
CA SER A 104 13.69 2.74 -24.46
C SER A 104 13.74 2.09 -23.08
N THR A 105 14.93 1.76 -22.55
CA THR A 105 15.08 1.20 -21.19
C THR A 105 15.39 2.28 -20.16
N SER A 106 15.48 3.55 -20.57
CA SER A 106 15.67 4.69 -19.66
C SER A 106 14.60 4.77 -18.55
N PRO A 107 13.29 4.64 -18.86
CA PRO A 107 12.25 4.68 -17.83
C PRO A 107 12.39 3.60 -16.75
N ILE A 108 12.99 2.45 -17.09
CA ILE A 108 13.23 1.36 -16.13
C ILE A 108 14.20 1.81 -15.03
N PHE A 109 15.25 2.54 -15.40
CA PHE A 109 16.24 3.00 -14.43
C PHE A 109 15.73 4.18 -13.59
N GLN A 110 14.95 5.09 -14.18
CA GLN A 110 14.28 6.16 -13.42
C GLN A 110 13.34 5.58 -12.36
N HIS A 111 12.52 4.59 -12.75
CA HIS A 111 11.64 3.90 -11.80
C HIS A 111 12.43 3.15 -10.72
N TYR A 112 13.56 2.52 -11.08
CA TYR A 112 14.45 1.89 -10.12
C TYR A 112 15.04 2.87 -9.10
N LEU A 113 15.51 4.04 -9.52
CA LEU A 113 16.06 5.06 -8.63
C LEU A 113 15.00 5.52 -7.63
N TYR A 114 13.80 5.84 -8.12
CA TYR A 114 12.65 6.19 -7.29
C TYR A 114 12.37 5.12 -6.23
N VAL A 115 12.30 3.85 -6.62
CA VAL A 115 12.06 2.75 -5.67
C VAL A 115 13.24 2.58 -4.69
N LYS A 116 14.48 2.67 -5.18
CA LYS A 116 15.68 2.50 -4.36
C LYS A 116 15.77 3.58 -3.29
N GLU A 117 15.46 4.84 -3.62
CA GLU A 117 15.42 5.95 -2.67
C GLU A 117 14.33 5.74 -1.61
N ASN A 118 13.12 5.35 -2.03
CA ASN A 118 12.04 5.01 -1.09
C ASN A 118 12.40 3.84 -0.16
N LEU A 119 13.10 2.81 -0.65
CA LEU A 119 13.56 1.68 0.17
C LEU A 119 14.72 2.03 1.11
N LEU A 120 15.55 3.02 0.76
CA LEU A 120 16.63 3.50 1.63
C LEU A 120 16.09 4.40 2.75
N SER A 121 15.03 5.18 2.48
CA SER A 121 14.33 5.98 3.49
C SER A 121 13.72 5.11 4.60
N ILE A 122 13.26 3.89 4.26
CA ILE A 122 12.71 2.91 5.23
C ILE A 122 13.79 2.28 6.15
N ARG A 123 15.10 2.45 5.86
CA ARG A 123 16.21 1.73 6.55
C ARG A 123 16.96 2.51 7.63
N GLN A 124 16.41 3.58 8.20
CA GLN A 124 16.83 4.04 9.53
C GLN A 124 15.72 3.79 10.54
N PRO A 125 15.78 2.64 11.21
CA PRO A 125 15.87 2.69 12.68
C PRO A 125 17.13 1.97 13.18
N GLU A 126 17.65 2.48 14.27
CA GLU A 126 18.84 2.01 14.97
C GLU A 126 18.71 0.54 15.46
N ILE A 127 19.88 -0.05 15.67
CA ILE A 127 20.23 -1.47 15.81
C ILE A 127 19.60 -2.19 17.03
N CYS A 128 19.13 -3.43 16.75
CA CYS A 128 19.10 -4.67 17.56
C CYS A 128 19.04 -4.64 19.11
N ASN A 129 18.10 -5.39 19.66
CA ASN A 129 18.19 -6.45 20.70
C ASN A 129 16.73 -6.87 21.02
N GLU A 130 16.26 -8.11 21.10
CA GLU A 130 16.80 -9.38 21.60
C GLU A 130 16.01 -10.57 20.97
N LEU A 131 16.68 -11.71 20.80
CA LEU A 131 16.12 -12.99 20.38
C LEU A 131 15.49 -13.73 21.57
N THR A 132 14.23 -14.17 21.45
CA THR A 132 13.65 -15.46 21.92
C THR A 132 12.15 -15.44 21.55
N SER A 133 11.44 -16.47 21.06
CA SER A 133 11.57 -17.93 21.17
C SER A 133 10.62 -18.64 20.17
N GLY A 134 11.05 -19.77 19.59
CA GLY A 134 10.19 -20.94 19.27
C GLY A 134 9.55 -21.06 17.87
N PRO A 135 9.78 -22.16 17.11
CA PRO A 135 9.15 -22.42 15.83
C PRO A 135 7.92 -23.34 15.97
N GLU A 136 6.72 -22.83 15.72
CA GLU A 136 5.54 -23.67 15.50
C GLU A 136 5.18 -23.71 14.00
N SER A 137 5.50 -24.86 13.40
CA SER A 137 4.75 -25.56 12.35
C SER A 137 3.67 -24.76 11.61
N LEU A 138 4.02 -24.09 10.51
CA LEU A 138 3.06 -23.54 9.55
C LEU A 138 2.72 -24.59 8.48
N SER A 139 1.57 -25.25 8.64
CA SER A 139 0.96 -26.05 7.58
C SER A 139 0.31 -25.15 6.53
N SER A 140 0.67 -25.39 5.27
CA SER A 140 -0.13 -25.23 4.04
C SER A 140 -1.20 -24.11 3.98
N THR A 141 -0.86 -23.06 3.21
CA THR A 141 -1.71 -22.40 2.19
C THR A 141 -3.21 -22.19 2.50
N GLU A 142 -3.53 -21.54 3.61
CA GLU A 142 -4.73 -20.70 3.71
C GLU A 142 -4.32 -19.25 3.47
N ALA A 143 -5.06 -18.51 2.63
CA ALA A 143 -4.91 -17.07 2.54
C ALA A 143 -5.04 -16.52 3.97
N GLN A 144 -3.93 -16.03 4.55
CA GLN A 144 -3.90 -15.55 5.94
C GLN A 144 -5.07 -14.59 6.15
N LEU A 145 -6.08 -15.05 6.89
CA LEU A 145 -7.23 -14.23 7.24
C LEU A 145 -6.69 -13.06 8.05
N ILE A 146 -6.95 -11.83 7.59
CA ILE A 146 -6.54 -10.62 8.30
C ILE A 146 -7.71 -10.22 9.20
N TYR A 147 -7.39 -10.01 10.48
CA TYR A 147 -8.34 -9.70 11.53
C TYR A 147 -8.17 -8.26 12.00
N TRP A 148 -9.29 -7.61 12.32
CA TRP A 148 -9.30 -6.29 12.93
C TRP A 148 -8.48 -6.25 14.21
N ASP A 149 -8.66 -7.24 15.10
CA ASP A 149 -7.98 -7.32 16.39
C ASP A 149 -6.44 -7.41 16.26
N SER A 150 -5.91 -7.82 15.09
CA SER A 150 -4.47 -7.85 14.82
C SER A 150 -3.88 -6.51 14.34
N LYS A 151 -4.74 -5.57 13.92
CA LYS A 151 -4.36 -4.31 13.29
C LYS A 151 -4.71 -3.09 14.11
N VAL A 152 -5.63 -3.22 15.05
CA VAL A 152 -6.29 -2.10 15.73
C VAL A 152 -6.14 -2.27 17.24
N SER A 153 -6.04 -1.15 17.97
CA SER A 153 -5.90 -1.20 19.43
C SER A 153 -7.16 -1.75 20.10
N GLU A 154 -7.02 -2.29 21.32
CA GLU A 154 -8.17 -2.78 22.10
C GLU A 154 -9.21 -1.69 22.34
N ALA A 155 -8.77 -0.45 22.57
CA ALA A 155 -9.65 0.70 22.80
C ALA A 155 -10.46 1.10 21.55
N ASP A 156 -9.87 0.95 20.37
CA ASP A 156 -10.54 1.20 19.08
C ASP A 156 -11.52 0.07 18.76
N MET A 157 -11.13 -1.19 19.00
CA MET A 157 -12.03 -2.34 18.87
C MET A 157 -13.22 -2.23 19.80
N GLU A 158 -13.00 -1.80 21.05
CA GLU A 158 -14.10 -1.60 22.00
C GLU A 158 -15.08 -0.52 21.51
N ALA A 159 -14.58 0.55 20.90
CA ALA A 159 -15.44 1.58 20.31
C ALA A 159 -16.24 1.07 19.11
N MET A 160 -15.64 0.24 18.25
CA MET A 160 -16.36 -0.41 17.16
C MET A 160 -17.49 -1.30 17.70
N TRP A 161 -17.23 -2.10 18.73
CA TRP A 161 -18.24 -2.93 19.37
C TRP A 161 -19.34 -2.15 20.10
N LYS A 162 -19.07 -0.91 20.53
CA LYS A 162 -20.07 0.00 21.13
C LYS A 162 -20.92 0.71 20.07
N HIS A 163 -20.46 0.79 18.83
CA HIS A 163 -21.19 1.45 17.75
C HIS A 163 -22.41 0.59 17.32
N PRO A 164 -23.66 1.09 17.41
CA PRO A 164 -24.86 0.29 17.18
C PRO A 164 -24.93 -0.40 15.81
N ASP A 165 -24.58 0.32 14.74
CA ASP A 165 -24.67 -0.24 13.38
C ASP A 165 -23.60 -1.30 13.12
N VAL A 166 -22.37 -1.09 13.61
CA VAL A 166 -21.28 -2.07 13.55
C VAL A 166 -21.64 -3.30 14.38
N TYR A 167 -22.09 -3.11 15.63
CA TYR A 167 -22.53 -4.22 16.49
C TYR A 167 -23.57 -5.09 15.78
N LYS A 168 -24.57 -4.45 15.15
CA LYS A 168 -25.61 -5.13 14.39
C LYS A 168 -25.04 -5.88 13.16
N GLU A 169 -24.15 -5.25 12.40
CA GLU A 169 -23.53 -5.86 11.22
C GLU A 169 -22.63 -7.05 11.56
N TRP A 170 -21.76 -6.90 12.56
CA TRP A 170 -20.84 -7.94 13.03
C TRP A 170 -21.61 -9.11 13.65
N THR A 171 -22.62 -8.85 14.47
CA THR A 171 -23.47 -9.90 15.05
C THR A 171 -24.21 -10.67 13.96
N LYS A 172 -24.77 -9.98 12.96
CA LYS A 172 -25.45 -10.62 11.83
C LYS A 172 -24.51 -11.49 10.99
N SER A 173 -23.25 -11.10 10.89
CA SER A 173 -22.20 -11.84 10.17
C SER A 173 -21.55 -12.94 11.00
N GLY A 174 -21.93 -13.10 12.27
CA GLY A 174 -21.40 -14.13 13.18
C GLY A 174 -20.00 -13.84 13.70
N GLU A 175 -19.52 -12.60 13.58
CA GLU A 175 -18.22 -12.17 14.11
C GLU A 175 -18.24 -12.14 15.64
N ARG A 176 -17.09 -12.40 16.26
CA ARG A 176 -16.94 -12.48 17.73
C ARG A 176 -15.83 -11.56 18.20
N ARG A 177 -15.98 -11.00 19.41
CA ARG A 177 -14.92 -10.20 20.05
C ARG A 177 -13.61 -11.00 20.11
N GLY A 178 -12.50 -10.36 19.74
CA GLY A 178 -11.18 -10.99 19.66
C GLY A 178 -10.91 -11.76 18.37
N ASN A 179 -11.89 -11.85 17.45
CA ASN A 179 -11.76 -12.60 16.21
C ASN A 179 -12.65 -12.01 15.10
N VAL A 180 -12.57 -10.70 14.87
CA VAL A 180 -13.35 -10.00 13.84
C VAL A 180 -12.56 -9.95 12.54
N ARG A 181 -13.13 -10.52 11.47
CA ARG A 181 -12.50 -10.55 10.15
C ARG A 181 -12.76 -9.25 9.39
N PHE A 182 -11.81 -8.83 8.57
CA PHE A 182 -12.10 -7.84 7.52
C PHE A 182 -13.00 -8.45 6.44
N SER A 183 -13.81 -7.60 5.80
CA SER A 183 -14.51 -7.99 4.57
C SER A 183 -13.51 -8.22 3.44
N HIS A 184 -13.81 -9.13 2.51
CA HIS A 184 -12.90 -9.48 1.41
C HIS A 184 -13.61 -9.40 0.06
N ASP A 185 -12.94 -8.81 -0.93
CA ASP A 185 -13.49 -8.77 -2.29
C ASP A 185 -13.34 -10.13 -3.00
N ALA A 186 -13.81 -10.22 -4.25
CA ALA A 186 -13.67 -11.43 -5.06
C ALA A 186 -12.20 -11.88 -5.25
N LYS A 187 -11.25 -10.97 -5.09
CA LYS A 187 -9.80 -11.22 -5.17
C LYS A 187 -9.14 -11.41 -3.81
N LYS A 188 -9.92 -11.60 -2.74
CA LYS A 188 -9.44 -11.76 -1.36
C LYS A 188 -8.62 -10.56 -0.86
N ARG A 189 -8.92 -9.35 -1.33
CA ARG A 189 -8.34 -8.12 -0.77
C ARG A 189 -9.21 -7.63 0.39
N PRO A 190 -8.63 -7.34 1.56
CA PRO A 190 -9.38 -6.86 2.71
C PRO A 190 -9.85 -5.42 2.51
N TYR A 191 -11.12 -5.16 2.82
CA TYR A 191 -11.75 -3.85 2.78
C TYR A 191 -12.69 -3.67 3.97
N LEU A 192 -13.03 -2.41 4.28
CA LEU A 192 -14.04 -2.09 5.29
C LEU A 192 -15.40 -1.90 4.63
N SER A 193 -16.46 -2.46 5.21
CA SER A 193 -17.84 -2.18 4.82
C SER A 193 -18.15 -0.67 4.93
N ARG A 194 -19.24 -0.21 4.29
CA ARG A 194 -19.65 1.20 4.41
C ARG A 194 -19.99 1.57 5.86
N VAL A 195 -20.57 0.63 6.61
CA VAL A 195 -20.89 0.80 8.03
C VAL A 195 -19.61 0.92 8.85
N GLU A 196 -18.64 0.04 8.60
CA GLU A 196 -17.34 0.06 9.28
C GLU A 196 -16.57 1.35 9.01
N VAL A 197 -16.45 1.79 7.75
CA VAL A 197 -15.73 3.04 7.42
C VAL A 197 -16.38 4.25 8.09
N LYS A 198 -17.72 4.35 8.05
CA LYS A 198 -18.45 5.45 8.67
C LYS A 198 -18.24 5.45 10.19
N ALA A 199 -18.31 4.29 10.85
CA ALA A 199 -18.07 4.18 12.28
C ALA A 199 -16.64 4.59 12.67
N VAL A 200 -15.62 4.15 11.92
CA VAL A 200 -14.23 4.58 12.15
C VAL A 200 -14.11 6.10 12.03
N ALA A 201 -14.74 6.72 11.02
CA ALA A 201 -14.77 8.17 10.87
C ALA A 201 -15.44 8.88 12.06
N GLU A 202 -16.60 8.40 12.51
CA GLU A 202 -17.32 8.94 13.68
C GLU A 202 -16.48 8.86 14.97
N ILE A 203 -15.82 7.73 15.19
CA ILE A 203 -14.95 7.53 16.37
C ILE A 203 -13.74 8.47 16.32
N ILE A 204 -13.09 8.61 15.17
CA ILE A 204 -11.95 9.52 15.01
C ILE A 204 -12.35 10.98 15.24
N ILE A 205 -13.45 11.43 14.62
CA ILE A 205 -13.95 12.79 14.76
C ILE A 205 -14.26 13.08 16.24
N SER A 206 -15.03 12.20 16.88
CA SER A 206 -15.46 12.38 18.27
C SER A 206 -14.30 12.39 19.27
N ARG A 207 -13.27 11.56 19.06
CA ARG A 207 -12.12 11.46 19.97
C ARG A 207 -11.07 12.54 19.78
N HIS A 208 -10.85 13.01 18.55
CA HIS A 208 -9.63 13.77 18.24
C HIS A 208 -9.83 15.12 17.54
N LEU A 209 -10.93 15.33 16.82
CA LEU A 209 -11.12 16.51 15.97
C LEU A 209 -12.27 17.41 16.43
N GLY A 210 -13.13 16.92 17.32
CA GLY A 210 -14.31 17.64 17.80
C GLY A 210 -15.33 17.87 16.68
N THR A 211 -16.27 18.81 16.87
CA THR A 211 -17.30 19.14 15.87
C THR A 211 -16.80 20.01 14.72
N ARG A 212 -15.49 20.29 14.63
CA ARG A 212 -14.92 21.19 13.61
C ARG A 212 -14.76 20.48 12.27
N GLY A 213 -15.77 20.63 11.42
CA GLY A 213 -15.59 20.76 9.97
C GLY A 213 -15.57 19.49 9.12
N SER A 214 -15.49 18.28 9.68
CA SER A 214 -15.52 17.03 8.89
C SER A 214 -16.73 16.19 9.25
N LYS A 215 -17.64 15.99 8.28
CA LYS A 215 -18.76 15.05 8.46
C LYS A 215 -18.24 13.61 8.29
N PRO A 216 -18.69 12.63 9.10
CA PRO A 216 -18.29 11.23 8.93
C PRO A 216 -18.58 10.71 7.52
N GLU A 217 -19.70 11.11 6.92
CA GLU A 217 -20.08 10.76 5.55
C GLU A 217 -19.06 11.27 4.52
N ALA A 218 -18.47 12.44 4.75
CA ALA A 218 -17.45 12.99 3.88
C ALA A 218 -16.14 12.20 3.93
N LEU A 219 -15.68 11.83 5.13
CA LEU A 219 -14.49 11.00 5.29
C LEU A 219 -14.72 9.61 4.69
N ALA A 220 -15.92 9.05 4.86
CA ALA A 220 -16.28 7.78 4.24
C ALA A 220 -16.29 7.85 2.70
N ALA A 221 -16.80 8.95 2.13
CA ALA A 221 -16.76 9.20 0.69
C ALA A 221 -15.31 9.34 0.18
N LEU A 222 -14.44 10.04 0.93
CA LEU A 222 -13.02 10.12 0.59
C LEU A 222 -12.34 8.75 0.62
N ALA A 223 -12.65 7.90 1.59
CA ALA A 223 -12.12 6.53 1.62
C ALA A 223 -12.57 5.71 0.40
N GLU A 224 -13.81 5.88 -0.07
CA GLU A 224 -14.30 5.24 -1.29
C GLU A 224 -13.49 5.72 -2.51
N VAL A 225 -13.32 7.03 -2.70
CA VAL A 225 -12.57 7.61 -3.82
C VAL A 225 -11.08 7.27 -3.75
N CYS A 226 -10.50 7.25 -2.54
CA CYS A 226 -9.07 7.07 -2.37
C CYS A 226 -8.61 5.63 -2.48
N SER A 227 -9.38 4.70 -1.93
CA SER A 227 -8.94 3.32 -1.77
C SER A 227 -9.98 2.29 -2.14
N MET A 228 -11.19 2.69 -2.58
CA MET A 228 -12.34 1.80 -2.65
C MET A 228 -12.58 1.06 -1.31
N ARG A 229 -12.24 1.73 -0.19
CA ARG A 229 -12.25 1.20 1.18
C ARG A 229 -11.29 0.03 1.46
N PHE A 230 -10.30 -0.23 0.60
CA PHE A 230 -9.31 -1.28 0.84
C PHE A 230 -8.37 -0.90 2.00
N VAL A 231 -8.15 -1.86 2.91
CA VAL A 231 -7.30 -1.67 4.11
C VAL A 231 -5.88 -1.25 3.72
N HIS A 232 -5.34 -1.84 2.65
CA HIS A 232 -3.98 -1.56 2.18
C HIS A 232 -3.92 -0.43 1.13
N GLY A 233 -5.08 0.10 0.71
CA GLY A 233 -5.14 1.10 -0.37
C GLY A 233 -5.14 0.51 -1.78
N VAL A 234 -4.98 1.39 -2.78
CA VAL A 234 -4.93 1.04 -4.21
C VAL A 234 -3.85 1.84 -4.95
N SER A 235 -3.10 1.16 -5.81
CA SER A 235 -2.05 1.80 -6.62
C SER A 235 -1.05 2.56 -5.74
N THR A 236 -0.90 3.88 -5.92
CA THR A 236 -0.03 4.76 -5.14
C THR A 236 -0.66 5.26 -3.84
N ARG A 237 -1.96 5.05 -3.63
CA ARG A 237 -2.68 5.52 -2.44
C ARG A 237 -2.59 4.47 -1.35
N THR A 238 -1.92 4.84 -0.25
CA THR A 238 -1.65 3.95 0.88
C THR A 238 -2.81 3.95 1.86
N GLY A 239 -3.20 2.77 2.33
CA GLY A 239 -4.20 2.63 3.38
C GLY A 239 -5.60 3.07 2.95
N LEU A 240 -6.49 3.18 3.94
CA LEU A 240 -7.89 3.55 3.75
C LEU A 240 -8.07 4.95 3.15
N MET A 241 -7.28 5.92 3.61
CA MET A 241 -7.44 7.34 3.27
C MET A 241 -6.50 7.84 2.18
N GLY A 242 -5.63 6.96 1.63
CA GLY A 242 -4.72 7.31 0.55
C GLY A 242 -3.61 8.29 0.91
N ILE A 243 -3.35 8.51 2.19
CA ILE A 243 -2.25 9.35 2.70
C ILE A 243 -0.97 8.53 2.68
N ASP A 244 0.11 9.08 2.13
CA ASP A 244 1.41 8.42 2.16
C ASP A 244 2.15 8.66 3.49
N TYR A 245 3.16 7.84 3.77
CA TYR A 245 3.94 7.95 5.00
C TYR A 245 4.57 9.34 5.20
N PRO A 246 5.22 9.96 4.19
CA PRO A 246 5.78 11.30 4.35
C PRO A 246 4.75 12.35 4.77
N THR A 247 3.54 12.33 4.19
CA THR A 247 2.47 13.27 4.57
C THR A 247 1.97 13.01 5.99
N ALA A 248 1.78 11.74 6.38
CA ALA A 248 1.37 11.39 7.74
C ALA A 248 2.43 11.78 8.79
N GLU A 249 3.70 11.51 8.51
CA GLU A 249 4.83 11.89 9.36
C GLU A 249 4.91 13.42 9.55
N TRP A 250 4.80 14.18 8.46
CA TRP A 250 4.77 15.64 8.51
C TRP A 250 3.56 16.17 9.30
N LEU A 251 2.36 15.60 9.12
CA LEU A 251 1.19 15.98 9.92
C LEU A 251 1.42 15.75 11.42
N SER A 252 2.08 14.65 11.77
CA SER A 252 2.37 14.30 13.16
C SER A 252 3.45 15.20 13.79
N ARG A 253 4.58 15.33 13.10
CA ARG A 253 5.76 16.02 13.60
C ARG A 253 5.59 17.53 13.56
N ASP A 254 5.19 18.05 12.40
CA ASP A 254 5.24 19.48 12.07
C ASP A 254 3.88 20.18 12.28
N CYS A 255 2.76 19.48 12.07
CA CYS A 255 1.41 20.06 12.25
C CYS A 255 0.75 19.72 13.60
N GLY A 256 1.38 18.88 14.43
CA GLY A 256 0.94 18.59 15.80
C GLY A 256 -0.16 17.53 15.93
N TYR A 257 -0.47 16.78 14.87
CA TYR A 257 -1.47 15.71 14.90
C TYR A 257 -0.89 14.41 15.48
N ARG A 258 -0.90 14.29 16.81
CA ARG A 258 -0.16 13.23 17.55
C ARG A 258 -1.03 12.19 18.26
N ALA A 259 -2.32 12.09 17.92
CA ALA A 259 -3.20 11.12 18.58
C ALA A 259 -2.86 9.66 18.23
N TYR A 260 -2.30 9.43 17.04
CA TYR A 260 -1.75 8.15 16.62
C TYR A 260 -0.27 8.32 16.25
N THR A 261 0.52 7.30 16.56
CA THR A 261 1.93 7.23 16.15
C THR A 261 2.02 6.61 14.77
N VAL A 262 2.86 7.18 13.91
CA VAL A 262 3.20 6.63 12.59
C VAL A 262 4.73 6.57 12.49
N ILE A 263 5.27 5.37 12.34
CA ILE A 263 6.71 5.11 12.23
C ILE A 263 7.05 4.40 10.91
N SER A 264 6.06 3.86 10.23
CA SER A 264 6.20 3.13 8.99
C SER A 264 4.95 3.22 8.11
N VAL A 265 5.09 2.80 6.86
CA VAL A 265 3.97 2.63 5.93
C VAL A 265 2.93 1.63 6.46
N ASP A 266 3.37 0.59 7.18
CA ASP A 266 2.49 -0.48 7.66
C ASP A 266 1.49 0.03 8.71
N ASP A 267 1.83 1.09 9.45
CA ASP A 267 0.93 1.72 10.42
C ASP A 267 -0.29 2.33 9.72
N LEU A 268 -0.14 2.78 8.47
CA LEU A 268 -1.25 3.32 7.67
C LEU A 268 -2.20 2.23 7.15
N TYR A 269 -1.88 0.95 7.34
CA TYR A 269 -2.82 -0.15 7.12
C TYR A 269 -3.74 -0.39 8.32
N ASN A 270 -3.48 0.25 9.47
CA ASN A 270 -4.48 0.33 10.53
C ASN A 270 -5.57 1.34 10.10
N PRO A 271 -6.85 0.92 9.99
CA PRO A 271 -7.92 1.79 9.54
C PRO A 271 -8.11 3.07 10.36
N PHE A 272 -7.86 3.02 11.68
CA PHE A 272 -7.96 4.17 12.58
C PHE A 272 -6.82 5.16 12.35
N VAL A 273 -5.59 4.66 12.23
CA VAL A 273 -4.41 5.50 11.92
C VAL A 273 -4.59 6.17 10.56
N SER A 274 -5.00 5.41 9.55
CA SER A 274 -5.26 5.94 8.20
C SER A 274 -6.36 7.00 8.21
N MET A 275 -7.50 6.71 8.88
CA MET A 275 -8.60 7.66 9.02
C MET A 275 -8.18 8.94 9.76
N TYR A 276 -7.42 8.81 10.84
CA TYR A 276 -6.92 9.94 11.62
C TYR A 276 -6.06 10.89 10.78
N PHE A 277 -5.08 10.37 10.05
CA PHE A 277 -4.22 11.20 9.21
C PHE A 277 -4.95 11.77 8.00
N GLY A 278 -5.90 11.04 7.40
CA GLY A 278 -6.77 11.58 6.37
C GLY A 278 -7.62 12.75 6.87
N ALA A 279 -8.27 12.59 8.01
CA ALA A 279 -9.07 13.65 8.61
C ALA A 279 -8.21 14.85 9.07
N SER A 280 -7.00 14.59 9.57
CA SER A 280 -6.02 15.63 9.93
C SER A 280 -5.53 16.41 8.72
N TYR A 281 -5.30 15.74 7.59
CA TYR A 281 -4.91 16.39 6.34
C TYR A 281 -6.03 17.29 5.80
N LEU A 282 -7.27 16.82 5.85
CA LEU A 282 -8.44 17.61 5.48
C LEU A 282 -8.57 18.86 6.37
N ALA A 283 -8.37 18.70 7.68
CA ALA A 283 -8.37 19.81 8.63
C ALA A 283 -7.26 20.81 8.34
N TRP A 284 -6.06 20.36 7.98
CA TRP A 284 -4.97 21.25 7.56
C TRP A 284 -5.31 22.00 6.27
N LEU A 285 -5.84 21.31 5.26
CA LEU A 285 -6.24 21.90 3.97
C LEU A 285 -7.33 22.97 4.13
N SER A 286 -8.20 22.85 5.14
CA SER A 286 -9.23 23.87 5.43
C SER A 286 -8.66 25.26 5.74
N ARG A 287 -7.39 25.31 6.16
CA ARG A 287 -6.65 26.55 6.46
C ARG A 287 -5.39 26.71 5.60
N TYR A 288 -5.37 26.07 4.44
CA TYR A 288 -4.22 26.14 3.52
C TYR A 288 -3.85 27.60 3.21
N GLU A 289 -2.56 27.93 3.23
CA GLU A 289 -2.03 29.31 3.08
C GLU A 289 -2.56 30.32 4.12
N GLY A 290 -3.05 29.85 5.26
CA GLY A 290 -3.54 30.72 6.34
C GLY A 290 -4.92 31.34 6.07
N ARG A 291 -5.63 30.89 5.03
CA ARG A 291 -7.01 31.32 4.73
C ARG A 291 -7.98 30.15 4.78
N GLU A 292 -9.23 30.45 5.08
CA GLU A 292 -10.31 29.45 4.98
C GLU A 292 -10.55 29.10 3.52
N GLN A 293 -10.55 27.81 3.21
CA GLN A 293 -10.73 27.31 1.84
C GLN A 293 -12.14 26.78 1.62
N SER A 294 -12.60 26.83 0.36
CA SER A 294 -13.87 26.20 -0.01
C SER A 294 -13.79 24.68 0.10
N TYR A 295 -14.93 24.05 0.36
CA TYR A 295 -14.98 22.60 0.50
C TYR A 295 -14.59 21.86 -0.79
N GLU A 296 -14.93 22.42 -1.95
CA GLU A 296 -14.49 21.93 -3.26
C GLU A 296 -12.96 21.97 -3.41
N PHE A 297 -12.33 23.10 -3.04
CA PHE A 297 -10.87 23.22 -3.06
C PHE A 297 -10.23 22.17 -2.16
N ILE A 298 -10.75 22.00 -0.94
CA ILE A 298 -10.21 21.04 0.03
C ILE A 298 -10.19 19.63 -0.55
N VAL A 299 -11.30 19.18 -1.15
CA VAL A 299 -11.40 17.83 -1.73
C VAL A 299 -10.48 17.68 -2.95
N GLN A 300 -10.43 18.67 -3.83
CA GLN A 300 -9.55 18.62 -5.00
C GLN A 300 -8.07 18.60 -4.58
N ALA A 301 -7.69 19.44 -3.61
CA ALA A 301 -6.35 19.49 -3.03
C ALA A 301 -5.99 18.17 -2.32
N TYR A 302 -6.95 17.54 -1.64
CA TYR A 302 -6.75 16.26 -0.99
C TYR A 302 -6.40 15.18 -2.01
N LEU A 303 -7.12 15.14 -3.13
CA LEU A 303 -7.02 14.07 -4.13
C LEU A 303 -5.90 14.29 -5.15
N GLY A 304 -5.56 15.54 -5.46
CA GLY A 304 -4.60 15.93 -6.49
C GLY A 304 -3.35 16.67 -5.99
N GLY A 305 -3.32 17.07 -4.72
CA GLY A 305 -2.31 17.96 -4.15
C GLY A 305 -2.73 19.43 -4.22
N PRO A 306 -2.47 20.24 -3.17
CA PRO A 306 -2.95 21.62 -3.10
C PRO A 306 -2.34 22.56 -4.15
N GLU A 307 -1.12 22.26 -4.63
CA GLU A 307 -0.45 23.02 -5.69
C GLU A 307 -1.04 22.75 -7.09
N ASN A 308 -1.79 21.66 -7.25
CA ASN A 308 -2.32 21.21 -8.54
C ASN A 308 -3.81 21.53 -8.73
N VAL A 309 -4.41 22.33 -7.84
CA VAL A 309 -5.83 22.65 -7.92
C VAL A 309 -6.09 23.65 -9.04
N ASN A 310 -6.66 23.17 -10.15
CA ASN A 310 -7.11 23.97 -11.29
C ASN A 310 -8.46 23.44 -11.80
N LEU A 311 -9.43 24.35 -11.96
CA LEU A 311 -10.83 24.06 -12.31
C LEU A 311 -11.01 23.09 -13.49
N GLN A 312 -10.10 23.08 -14.47
CA GLN A 312 -10.19 22.18 -15.63
C GLN A 312 -9.65 20.76 -15.39
N GLU A 313 -8.63 20.60 -14.55
CA GLU A 313 -7.96 19.30 -14.34
C GLU A 313 -8.48 18.57 -13.11
N THR A 314 -8.90 19.30 -12.06
CA THR A 314 -9.37 18.70 -10.80
C THR A 314 -10.91 18.63 -10.67
N GLY A 315 -11.65 19.23 -11.59
CA GLY A 315 -13.13 19.14 -11.63
C GLY A 315 -13.69 17.70 -11.60
N PRO A 316 -13.12 16.74 -12.36
CA PRO A 316 -13.56 15.33 -12.28
C PRO A 316 -13.42 14.70 -10.89
N LEU A 317 -12.42 15.10 -10.10
CA LEU A 317 -12.19 14.57 -8.74
C LEU A 317 -13.29 15.02 -7.78
N TRP A 318 -13.78 16.25 -7.94
CA TRP A 318 -14.92 16.76 -7.17
C TRP A 318 -16.21 16.01 -7.47
N ASN A 319 -16.50 15.75 -8.75
CA ASN A 319 -17.68 14.98 -9.15
C ASN A 319 -17.66 13.55 -8.60
N GLN A 320 -16.50 12.87 -8.66
CA GLN A 320 -16.34 11.53 -8.06
C GLN A 320 -16.61 11.54 -6.56
N PHE A 321 -16.14 12.58 -5.87
CA PHE A 321 -16.42 12.74 -4.44
C PHE A 321 -17.91 12.96 -4.17
N LEU A 322 -18.61 13.80 -4.93
CA LEU A 322 -20.05 14.04 -4.76
C LEU A 322 -20.87 12.76 -4.99
N GLU A 323 -20.51 11.96 -5.99
CA GLU A 323 -21.14 10.66 -6.25
C GLU A 323 -20.93 9.69 -5.07
N ALA A 324 -19.71 9.61 -4.53
CA ALA A 324 -19.41 8.81 -3.35
C ALA A 324 -20.15 9.32 -2.10
N LEU A 325 -20.25 10.63 -1.93
CA LEU A 325 -20.94 11.27 -0.80
C LEU A 325 -22.42 10.92 -0.78
N ALA A 326 -23.08 10.95 -1.94
CA ALA A 326 -24.48 10.57 -2.06
C ALA A 326 -24.74 9.11 -1.62
N LEU A 327 -23.75 8.22 -1.80
CA LEU A 327 -23.84 6.82 -1.38
C LEU A 327 -23.59 6.61 0.13
N CYS A 328 -22.93 7.57 0.78
CA CYS A 328 -22.62 7.54 2.21
C CYS A 328 -23.70 8.22 3.07
N GLN A 329 -24.52 9.08 2.48
CA GLN A 329 -25.66 9.72 3.13
C GLN A 329 -26.83 8.75 3.21
N ASP A 330 -27.35 8.54 4.42
CA ASP A 330 -28.59 7.78 4.61
C ASP A 330 -29.78 8.59 4.08
N PRO A 331 -30.62 8.05 3.18
CA PRO A 331 -31.81 8.75 2.67
C PRO A 331 -32.87 9.04 3.76
N LYS A 332 -32.65 8.61 5.01
CA LYS A 332 -33.57 8.77 6.14
C LYS A 332 -33.31 9.99 7.03
N LYS A 333 -32.22 10.75 6.81
CA LYS A 333 -31.86 11.93 7.65
C LYS A 333 -32.23 13.30 7.05
N GLU A 334 -32.83 13.38 5.87
CA GLU A 334 -33.15 14.67 5.22
C GLU A 334 -34.34 15.44 5.84
N ASN A 335 -35.02 14.92 6.85
CA ASN A 335 -36.19 15.60 7.45
C ASN A 335 -35.89 16.52 8.64
N SER A 336 -34.65 16.90 8.88
CA SER A 336 -34.37 17.91 9.90
C SER A 336 -33.16 18.76 9.57
N SER A 337 -33.45 20.04 9.30
CA SER A 337 -32.53 21.17 9.24
C SER A 337 -31.89 21.45 7.89
N CYS A 338 -32.72 22.02 7.02
CA CYS A 338 -32.30 23.14 6.19
C CYS A 338 -31.63 24.19 7.09
N CYS A 339 -30.34 24.49 6.87
CA CYS A 339 -29.75 25.83 7.05
C CYS A 339 -28.26 25.86 6.65
N ILE A 340 -28.04 26.53 5.51
CA ILE A 340 -26.96 27.48 5.15
C ILE A 340 -25.53 26.92 4.95
N LEU A 341 -25.12 27.14 3.69
CA LEU A 341 -23.87 26.89 2.97
C LEU A 341 -22.60 27.43 3.64
#